data_AF-A0A2L0FAP6-F1
#
_entry.id   AF-A0A2L0FAP6-F1
#
_cell.length_a   1.000
_cell.length_b   1.000
_cell.length_c   1.000
_cell.angle_alpha   90.00
_cell.angle_beta   90.00
_cell.angle_gamma   90.00
#
_symmetry.space_group_name_H-M   'P 1'
#
loop_
_entity.id
_entity.type
_entity.pdbx_description
1 polymer ?
#
loop_
_entity_poly.entity_id
_entity_poly.type
_entity_poly.pdbx_seq_one_letter_code
_entity_poly.pdbx_strand_id
1 'polypeptide(L)'
;MMIDGFATRDDETRAFSQEERSFARGELARGARAGDYVVGYSIARGGCGAVYMARHAQTGARVAIKVLHGTLAASPKMVRRFLREVEVVRLLNHPGIVAIHDAGELADGRPFYVMEHLDGVTLDVLLRQEGRLSPTQALELLEPICSALDAAHAAGIVHRDVKASNIFVTGGAPRSVKLLDFGIAKLMEPDAGASGFTTAGRAPGTLTIMAPEQILGGPIDARVDVYALGVLLHRLLTGKLPFYSPDATELLRQHLEEPPPRPSRRTPLPAALDAVVLRCLEKQPDLRFPSVMSFLGTLREAVGEPAPRLGSLPDLVADAIAIHVDLRARLDADEIDDLLAEEIGRVLDLAEERLRGAGLALVSMTGNEILAMRVLPCDAEGALRGRRGVIELAAALHDEIAIGTRAARPGARVHANLCLHAGPVAVRSTQSPEIVGGALARVGAWAPAEDVDELCATAEAVRGIDDLELSAGPPGLVLISACPGQISSPAPTLRSGPA
;
A
#
# COMPACT_ATOMS: atom_id res chain seq x y z
N MET A 1 -1.61 16.77 48.33
CA MET A 1 -2.18 18.02 47.78
C MET A 1 -1.04 18.74 47.08
N MET A 2 -1.29 19.21 45.87
CA MET A 2 -0.35 19.75 44.86
C MET A 2 0.51 18.71 44.13
N ILE A 3 0.17 18.54 42.86
CA ILE A 3 1.00 18.00 41.79
C ILE A 3 1.08 19.15 40.79
N ASP A 4 2.28 19.51 40.36
CA ASP A 4 2.48 20.34 39.18
C ASP A 4 3.72 19.87 38.42
N GLY A 5 3.54 19.75 37.10
CA GLY A 5 4.56 19.69 36.05
C GLY A 5 5.38 18.41 35.90
N PHE A 6 5.08 17.62 34.86
CA PHE A 6 5.82 17.71 33.59
C PHE A 6 4.97 17.17 32.44
N ALA A 7 4.67 18.06 31.50
CA ALA A 7 3.95 17.83 30.26
C ALA A 7 4.92 17.37 29.17
N THR A 8 4.58 16.33 28.42
CA THR A 8 5.24 15.95 27.18
C THR A 8 4.70 16.83 26.05
N ARG A 9 5.59 17.63 25.46
CA ARG A 9 5.37 18.42 24.24
C ARG A 9 5.72 17.53 23.06
N ASP A 10 4.71 17.14 22.30
CA ASP A 10 4.76 17.06 20.84
C ASP A 10 3.48 17.72 20.31
N ASP A 11 3.51 19.04 20.45
CA ASP A 11 2.66 19.97 19.74
C ASP A 11 3.33 20.23 18.38
N GLU A 12 2.83 19.62 17.30
CA GLU A 12 3.14 20.09 15.96
C GLU A 12 2.37 21.41 15.68
N THR A 13 2.74 22.44 16.43
CA THR A 13 2.87 23.77 15.84
C THR A 13 4.18 23.79 15.04
N ARG A 14 4.25 23.05 13.93
CA ARG A 14 5.34 23.26 12.96
C ARG A 14 5.21 24.69 12.47
N ALA A 15 6.25 25.51 12.67
CA ALA A 15 6.29 26.83 12.07
C ALA A 15 6.27 26.66 10.54
N PHE A 16 5.10 26.94 9.94
CA PHE A 16 4.88 26.92 8.50
C PHE A 16 6.01 27.63 7.76
N SER A 17 6.51 27.04 6.67
CA SER A 17 7.42 27.73 5.75
C SER A 17 6.79 29.03 5.24
N GLN A 18 7.60 30.01 4.82
CA GLN A 18 7.07 31.29 4.32
C GLN A 18 6.09 31.10 3.13
N GLU A 19 6.25 30.03 2.35
CA GLU A 19 5.32 29.64 1.29
C GLU A 19 4.01 29.08 1.85
N GLU A 20 4.05 28.16 2.83
CA GLU A 20 2.84 27.62 3.49
C GLU A 20 2.04 28.67 4.26
N ARG A 21 2.72 29.67 4.85
CA ARG A 21 2.06 30.83 5.48
C ARG A 21 1.40 31.76 4.45
N SER A 22 1.91 31.79 3.22
CA SER A 22 1.32 32.53 2.11
C SER A 22 0.00 31.87 1.64
N PHE A 23 -0.08 30.53 1.65
CA PHE A 23 -1.27 29.78 1.25
C PHE A 23 -2.42 29.79 2.28
N ALA A 24 -2.18 30.16 3.54
CA ALA A 24 -3.19 30.22 4.60
C ALA A 24 -4.09 31.48 4.55
N ARG A 25 -3.78 32.48 3.71
CA ARG A 25 -4.66 33.64 3.49
C ARG A 25 -5.81 33.25 2.55
N GLY A 26 -7.01 33.08 3.11
CA GLY A 26 -8.25 32.94 2.32
C GLY A 26 -9.13 31.74 2.69
N GLU A 27 -8.87 31.01 3.77
CA GLU A 27 -9.74 29.89 4.11
C GLU A 27 -11.15 30.32 4.51
N LEU A 28 -12.15 29.57 4.06
CA LEU A 28 -13.53 29.81 4.49
C LEU A 28 -13.70 29.36 5.95
N ALA A 29 -14.06 30.31 6.81
CA ALA A 29 -14.41 30.02 8.19
C ALA A 29 -15.71 29.20 8.25
N ARG A 30 -15.85 28.38 9.30
CA ARG A 30 -17.12 27.70 9.58
C ARG A 30 -18.24 28.72 9.75
N GLY A 31 -19.34 28.51 9.06
CA GLY A 31 -20.47 29.44 9.00
C GLY A 31 -20.39 30.48 7.86
N ALA A 32 -19.27 30.56 7.12
CA ALA A 32 -19.19 31.37 5.92
C ALA A 32 -20.21 30.92 4.87
N ARG A 33 -20.60 31.83 3.97
CA ARG A 33 -21.51 31.52 2.86
C ARG A 33 -20.77 31.41 1.54
N ALA A 34 -21.14 30.39 0.77
CA ALA A 34 -20.81 30.25 -0.64
C ALA A 34 -22.14 30.10 -1.38
N GLY A 35 -22.66 31.19 -1.97
CA GLY A 35 -24.04 31.22 -2.48
C GLY A 35 -25.07 30.81 -1.42
N ASP A 36 -25.92 29.85 -1.78
CA ASP A 36 -26.97 29.31 -0.91
C ASP A 36 -26.47 28.26 0.11
N TYR A 37 -25.15 28.09 0.25
CA TYR A 37 -24.56 27.05 1.09
C TYR A 37 -23.82 27.64 2.30
N VAL A 38 -23.99 26.99 3.45
CA VAL A 38 -23.29 27.33 4.70
C VAL A 38 -22.14 26.37 4.91
N VAL A 39 -20.92 26.91 4.98
CA VAL A 39 -19.68 26.15 5.12
C VAL A 39 -19.56 25.55 6.52
N GLY A 40 -19.20 24.26 6.56
CA GLY A 40 -18.89 23.50 7.76
C GLY A 40 -17.39 23.45 8.02
N TYR A 41 -16.82 22.24 8.01
CA TYR A 41 -15.39 22.00 8.22
C TYR A 41 -14.66 21.70 6.89
N SER A 42 -13.35 21.93 6.86
CA SER A 42 -12.51 21.56 5.71
C SER A 42 -12.37 20.04 5.63
N ILE A 43 -12.64 19.47 4.46
CA ILE A 43 -12.48 18.03 4.17
C ILE A 43 -11.07 17.75 3.66
N ALA A 44 -10.58 18.58 2.72
CA ALA A 44 -9.29 18.37 2.09
C ALA A 44 -8.69 19.70 1.61
N ARG A 45 -7.37 19.72 1.47
CA ARG A 45 -6.61 20.82 0.88
C ARG A 45 -5.73 20.27 -0.24
N GLY A 46 -5.74 20.92 -1.39
CA GLY A 46 -4.91 20.56 -2.53
C GLY A 46 -4.26 21.78 -3.16
N GLY A 47 -3.39 21.53 -4.15
CA GLY A 47 -2.64 22.61 -4.83
C GLY A 47 -3.52 23.59 -5.60
N CYS A 48 -4.71 23.18 -6.06
CA CYS A 48 -5.63 24.05 -6.79
C CYS A 48 -6.67 24.74 -5.89
N GLY A 49 -6.96 24.19 -4.71
CA GLY A 49 -8.05 24.69 -3.89
C GLY A 49 -8.26 23.90 -2.61
N ALA A 50 -9.28 24.29 -1.86
CA ALA A 50 -9.72 23.60 -0.65
C ALA A 50 -11.15 23.06 -0.83
N VAL A 51 -11.41 21.90 -0.24
CA VAL A 51 -12.73 21.26 -0.23
C VAL A 51 -13.30 21.35 1.18
N TYR A 52 -14.56 21.75 1.29
CA TYR A 52 -15.27 21.92 2.55
C TYR A 52 -16.56 21.10 2.56
N MET A 53 -16.91 20.52 3.70
CA MET A 53 -18.27 20.06 3.95
C MET A 53 -19.14 21.31 4.09
N ALA A 54 -20.30 21.32 3.46
CA ALA A 54 -21.28 22.38 3.62
C ALA A 54 -22.70 21.83 3.63
N ARG A 55 -23.65 22.70 3.94
CA ARG A 55 -25.09 22.39 3.86
C ARG A 55 -25.80 23.45 3.05
N HIS A 56 -26.71 23.03 2.19
CA HIS A 56 -27.62 23.97 1.53
C HIS A 56 -28.49 24.65 2.60
N ALA A 57 -28.56 25.98 2.60
CA ALA A 57 -29.14 26.77 3.70
C ALA A 57 -30.65 26.50 3.88
N GLN A 58 -31.39 26.27 2.78
CA GLN A 58 -32.83 26.02 2.84
C GLN A 58 -33.18 24.55 3.11
N THR A 59 -32.57 23.59 2.38
CA THR A 59 -32.93 22.17 2.45
C THR A 59 -32.15 21.39 3.51
N GLY A 60 -31.04 21.92 4.02
CA GLY A 60 -30.15 21.23 4.96
C GLY A 60 -29.32 20.10 4.35
N ALA A 61 -29.45 19.86 3.03
CA ALA A 61 -28.74 18.81 2.31
C ALA A 61 -27.23 18.95 2.44
N ARG A 62 -26.53 17.86 2.77
CA ARG A 62 -25.06 17.82 2.87
C ARG A 62 -24.45 17.85 1.46
N VAL A 63 -23.46 18.71 1.28
CA VAL A 63 -22.71 18.85 0.02
C VAL A 63 -21.22 19.03 0.33
N ALA A 64 -20.38 18.86 -0.68
CA ALA A 64 -18.99 19.26 -0.65
C ALA A 64 -18.78 20.47 -1.57
N ILE A 65 -18.01 21.46 -1.13
CA ILE A 65 -17.70 22.68 -1.90
C ILE A 65 -16.21 22.75 -2.14
N LYS A 66 -15.79 22.77 -3.40
CA LYS A 66 -14.41 23.05 -3.77
C LYS A 66 -14.27 24.52 -4.13
N VAL A 67 -13.31 25.19 -3.51
CA VAL A 67 -13.02 26.62 -3.68
C VAL A 67 -11.61 26.76 -4.21
N LEU A 68 -11.45 27.54 -5.29
CA LEU A 68 -10.13 27.85 -5.85
C LEU A 68 -9.34 28.76 -4.89
N HIS A 69 -8.04 28.49 -4.73
CA HIS A 69 -7.18 29.35 -3.90
C HIS A 69 -7.12 30.78 -4.46
N GLY A 70 -7.06 31.79 -3.59
CA GLY A 70 -7.04 33.20 -4.01
C GLY A 70 -5.87 33.56 -4.92
N THR A 71 -4.70 32.97 -4.67
CA THR A 71 -3.51 33.13 -5.53
C THR A 71 -3.72 32.64 -6.95
N LEU A 72 -4.49 31.56 -7.13
CA LEU A 72 -4.85 31.02 -8.44
C LEU A 72 -6.04 31.75 -9.07
N ALA A 73 -6.98 32.22 -8.25
CA ALA A 73 -8.12 33.02 -8.71
C ALA A 73 -7.69 34.35 -9.35
N ALA A 74 -6.54 34.90 -8.97
CA ALA A 74 -5.94 36.07 -9.62
C ALA A 74 -5.54 35.82 -11.09
N SER A 75 -5.46 34.56 -11.54
CA SER A 75 -5.16 34.20 -12.92
C SER A 75 -6.45 33.87 -13.70
N PRO A 76 -6.88 34.71 -14.67
CA PRO A 76 -8.04 34.41 -15.51
C PRO A 76 -7.89 33.09 -16.28
N LYS A 77 -6.65 32.67 -16.58
CA LYS A 77 -6.35 31.37 -17.20
C LYS A 77 -6.75 30.21 -16.27
N MET A 78 -6.44 30.31 -14.98
CA MET A 78 -6.77 29.27 -13.98
C MET A 78 -8.26 29.27 -13.64
N VAL A 79 -8.90 30.43 -13.56
CA VAL A 79 -10.36 30.53 -13.36
C VAL A 79 -11.11 29.89 -14.52
N ARG A 80 -10.76 30.22 -15.78
CA ARG A 80 -11.37 29.57 -16.96
C ARG A 80 -11.20 28.06 -16.95
N ARG A 81 -10.01 27.58 -16.54
CA ARG A 81 -9.72 26.14 -16.41
C ARG A 81 -10.62 25.47 -15.36
N PHE A 82 -10.78 26.10 -14.20
CA PHE A 82 -11.64 25.60 -13.12
C PHE A 82 -13.12 25.53 -13.54
N LEU A 83 -13.63 26.59 -14.18
CA LEU A 83 -15.02 26.62 -14.67
C LEU A 83 -15.23 25.59 -15.81
N ARG A 84 -14.24 25.39 -16.67
CA ARG A 84 -14.33 24.40 -17.74
C ARG A 84 -14.39 22.97 -17.21
N GLU A 85 -13.65 22.67 -16.14
CA GLU A 85 -13.73 21.37 -15.46
C GLU A 85 -15.15 21.10 -14.96
N VAL A 86 -15.77 22.10 -14.34
CA VAL A 86 -17.17 22.03 -13.90
C VAL A 86 -18.13 21.76 -15.05
N GLU A 87 -18.02 22.52 -16.14
CA GLU A 87 -18.88 22.34 -17.32
C GLU A 87 -18.79 20.92 -17.87
N VAL A 88 -17.56 20.40 -18.01
CA VAL A 88 -17.33 19.08 -18.58
C VAL A 88 -17.86 17.97 -17.68
N VAL A 89 -17.62 18.04 -16.38
CA VAL A 89 -18.15 17.02 -15.44
C VAL A 89 -19.67 17.05 -15.40
N ARG A 90 -20.32 18.22 -15.52
CA ARG A 90 -21.79 18.32 -15.59
C ARG A 90 -22.40 17.67 -16.83
N LEU A 91 -21.63 17.51 -17.92
CA LEU A 91 -22.08 16.78 -19.11
C LEU A 91 -22.09 15.26 -18.90
N LEU A 92 -21.40 14.76 -17.87
CA LEU A 92 -21.27 13.35 -17.58
C LEU A 92 -22.32 12.91 -16.56
N ASN A 93 -23.22 12.04 -16.98
CA ASN A 93 -24.19 11.40 -16.09
C ASN A 93 -23.86 9.92 -15.93
N HIS A 94 -23.11 9.57 -14.89
CA HIS A 94 -22.74 8.19 -14.59
C HIS A 94 -22.63 7.98 -13.07
N PRO A 95 -23.14 6.86 -12.51
CA PRO A 95 -23.13 6.64 -11.06
C PRO A 95 -21.72 6.62 -10.45
N GLY A 96 -20.72 6.17 -11.22
CA GLY A 96 -19.30 6.15 -10.85
C GLY A 96 -18.56 7.49 -11.05
N ILE A 97 -19.24 8.58 -11.39
CA ILE A 97 -18.66 9.93 -11.48
C ILE A 97 -19.31 10.81 -10.41
N VAL A 98 -18.53 11.68 -9.78
CA VAL A 98 -19.06 12.65 -8.80
C VAL A 98 -20.01 13.64 -9.47
N ALA A 99 -21.20 13.81 -8.90
CA ALA A 99 -22.18 14.77 -9.40
C ALA A 99 -21.87 16.19 -8.93
N ILE A 100 -21.79 17.13 -9.88
CA ILE A 100 -21.73 18.57 -9.58
C ILE A 100 -23.15 19.13 -9.60
N HIS A 101 -23.56 19.72 -8.48
CA HIS A 101 -24.87 20.32 -8.30
C HIS A 101 -24.92 21.78 -8.74
N ASP A 102 -23.89 22.54 -8.42
CA ASP A 102 -23.90 24.00 -8.58
C ASP A 102 -22.49 24.58 -8.75
N ALA A 103 -22.38 25.81 -9.22
CA ALA A 103 -21.14 26.57 -9.27
C ALA A 103 -21.39 28.07 -9.19
N GLY A 104 -20.44 28.80 -8.61
CA GLY A 104 -20.58 30.23 -8.41
C GLY A 104 -19.28 30.91 -8.00
N GLU A 105 -19.43 32.11 -7.47
CA GLU A 105 -18.32 32.96 -7.02
C GLU A 105 -18.57 33.40 -5.57
N LEU A 106 -17.51 33.37 -4.76
CA LEU A 106 -17.54 33.90 -3.41
C LEU A 106 -17.58 35.43 -3.42
N ALA A 107 -17.95 36.05 -2.29
CA ALA A 107 -17.98 37.51 -2.16
C ALA A 107 -16.60 38.17 -2.40
N ASP A 108 -15.50 37.42 -2.27
CA ASP A 108 -14.14 37.87 -2.53
C ASP A 108 -13.63 37.55 -3.94
N GLY A 109 -14.51 37.11 -4.85
CA GLY A 109 -14.21 36.88 -6.26
C GLY A 109 -13.66 35.50 -6.61
N ARG A 110 -13.51 34.60 -5.63
CA ARG A 110 -12.97 33.25 -5.89
C ARG A 110 -14.06 32.31 -6.40
N PRO A 111 -13.81 31.57 -7.49
CA PRO A 111 -14.79 30.60 -7.99
C PRO A 111 -14.88 29.37 -7.08
N PHE A 112 -16.08 28.83 -6.97
CA PHE A 112 -16.36 27.57 -6.29
C PHE A 112 -17.33 26.71 -7.08
N TYR A 113 -17.32 25.41 -6.81
CA TYR A 113 -18.40 24.52 -7.22
C TYR A 113 -18.82 23.60 -6.09
N VAL A 114 -20.06 23.14 -6.19
CA VAL A 114 -20.75 22.31 -5.21
C VAL A 114 -20.99 20.95 -5.83
N MET A 115 -20.59 19.90 -5.11
CA MET A 115 -20.73 18.52 -5.52
C MET A 115 -21.38 17.69 -4.41
N GLU A 116 -21.82 16.48 -4.76
CA GLU A 116 -22.38 15.55 -3.78
C GLU A 116 -21.40 15.30 -2.62
N HIS A 117 -21.92 15.17 -1.41
CA HIS A 117 -21.12 14.80 -0.25
C HIS A 117 -20.96 13.27 -0.19
N LEU A 118 -19.72 12.78 -0.22
CA LEU A 118 -19.42 11.36 -0.16
C LEU A 118 -18.97 10.95 1.25
N ASP A 119 -19.62 9.94 1.81
CA ASP A 119 -19.24 9.33 3.11
C ASP A 119 -18.31 8.12 2.84
N GLY A 120 -17.00 8.26 3.12
CA GLY A 120 -15.99 7.24 2.86
C GLY A 120 -14.56 7.77 2.85
N VAL A 121 -13.66 7.09 2.13
CA VAL A 121 -12.25 7.45 2.01
C VAL A 121 -11.77 7.41 0.57
N THR A 122 -10.69 8.11 0.25
CA THR A 122 -10.03 7.94 -1.06
C THR A 122 -9.33 6.59 -1.13
N LEU A 123 -9.14 6.07 -2.34
CA LEU A 123 -8.39 4.85 -2.58
C LEU A 123 -6.92 5.00 -2.13
N ASP A 124 -6.38 6.22 -2.13
CA ASP A 124 -5.04 6.47 -1.58
C ASP A 124 -4.98 6.23 -0.07
N VAL A 125 -6.00 6.67 0.68
CA VAL A 125 -6.11 6.40 2.13
C VAL A 125 -6.32 4.92 2.38
N LEU A 126 -7.23 4.28 1.64
CA LEU A 126 -7.46 2.83 1.75
C LEU A 126 -6.18 2.03 1.49
N LEU A 127 -5.42 2.39 0.45
CA LEU A 127 -4.19 1.68 0.12
C LEU A 127 -3.10 1.88 1.18
N ARG A 128 -3.02 3.04 1.83
CA ARG A 128 -2.10 3.25 2.96
C ARG A 128 -2.45 2.37 4.17
N GLN A 129 -3.73 2.08 4.37
CA GLN A 129 -4.21 1.23 5.47
C GLN A 129 -3.97 -0.25 5.18
N GLU A 130 -4.24 -0.68 3.95
CA GLU A 130 -4.15 -2.10 3.54
C GLU A 130 -2.73 -2.49 3.04
N GLY A 131 -1.90 -1.50 2.71
CA GLY A 131 -0.59 -1.67 2.06
C GLY A 131 -0.69 -2.05 0.58
N ARG A 132 -1.41 -3.13 0.27
CA ARG A 132 -1.71 -3.61 -1.10
C ARG A 132 -3.06 -4.33 -1.12
N LEU A 133 -3.62 -4.50 -2.31
CA LEU A 133 -4.89 -5.19 -2.54
C LEU A 133 -4.69 -6.51 -3.29
N SER A 134 -5.55 -7.49 -3.01
CA SER A 134 -5.64 -8.70 -3.83
C SER A 134 -6.11 -8.36 -5.26
N PRO A 135 -5.81 -9.21 -6.27
CA PRO A 135 -6.30 -9.01 -7.63
C PRO A 135 -7.83 -8.84 -7.71
N THR A 136 -8.58 -9.61 -6.91
CA THR A 136 -10.04 -9.50 -6.84
C THR A 136 -10.49 -8.14 -6.30
N GLN A 137 -9.93 -7.68 -5.18
CA GLN A 137 -10.24 -6.36 -4.62
C GLN A 137 -9.86 -5.23 -5.57
N ALA A 138 -8.71 -5.35 -6.26
CA ALA A 138 -8.30 -4.38 -7.27
C ALA A 138 -9.29 -4.33 -8.44
N LEU A 139 -9.75 -5.48 -8.93
CA LEU A 139 -10.76 -5.57 -9.98
C LEU A 139 -12.09 -4.96 -9.54
N GLU A 140 -12.59 -5.29 -8.34
CA GLU A 140 -13.84 -4.74 -7.77
C GLU A 140 -13.83 -3.21 -7.72
N LEU A 141 -12.67 -2.60 -7.46
CA LEU A 141 -12.53 -1.15 -7.42
C LEU A 141 -12.33 -0.54 -8.81
N LEU A 142 -11.59 -1.20 -9.71
CA LEU A 142 -11.30 -0.69 -11.04
C LEU A 142 -12.44 -0.86 -12.03
N GLU A 143 -13.34 -1.82 -11.82
CA GLU A 143 -14.48 -2.08 -12.71
C GLU A 143 -15.45 -0.88 -12.79
N PRO A 144 -15.94 -0.30 -11.68
CA PRO A 144 -16.74 0.94 -11.73
C PRO A 144 -15.98 2.13 -12.31
N ILE A 145 -14.65 2.19 -12.11
CA ILE A 145 -13.80 3.26 -12.65
C ILE A 145 -13.65 3.14 -14.16
N CYS A 146 -13.45 1.94 -14.69
CA CYS A 146 -13.41 1.70 -16.12
C CYS A 146 -14.75 2.03 -16.77
N SER A 147 -15.88 1.68 -16.13
CA SER A 147 -17.22 2.08 -16.59
C SER A 147 -17.38 3.61 -16.62
N ALA A 148 -16.91 4.32 -15.60
CA ALA A 148 -16.95 5.78 -15.55
C ALA A 148 -16.06 6.43 -16.62
N LEU A 149 -14.86 5.90 -16.83
CA LEU A 149 -13.93 6.37 -17.87
C LEU A 149 -14.48 6.11 -19.28
N ASP A 150 -15.10 4.96 -19.51
CA ASP A 150 -15.73 4.64 -20.80
C ASP A 150 -16.85 5.62 -21.14
N ALA A 151 -17.71 5.94 -20.16
CA ALA A 151 -18.75 6.96 -20.31
C ALA A 151 -18.16 8.35 -20.64
N ALA A 152 -17.03 8.72 -20.02
CA ALA A 152 -16.34 9.96 -20.34
C ALA A 152 -15.71 9.93 -21.75
N HIS A 153 -15.06 8.84 -22.12
CA HIS A 153 -14.44 8.65 -23.44
C HIS A 153 -15.47 8.69 -24.55
N ALA A 154 -16.65 8.08 -24.36
CA ALA A 154 -17.77 8.15 -25.28
C ALA A 154 -18.30 9.57 -25.49
N ALA A 155 -18.16 10.44 -24.48
CA ALA A 155 -18.48 11.87 -24.56
C ALA A 155 -17.30 12.72 -25.09
N GLY A 156 -16.21 12.10 -25.55
CA GLY A 156 -15.01 12.78 -26.08
C GLY A 156 -14.13 13.42 -25.00
N ILE A 157 -14.29 13.00 -23.74
CA ILE A 157 -13.61 13.58 -22.58
C ILE A 157 -12.59 12.57 -22.05
N VAL A 158 -11.31 12.94 -22.06
CA VAL A 158 -10.21 12.15 -21.48
C VAL A 158 -9.90 12.68 -20.08
N HIS A 159 -9.76 11.80 -19.08
CA HIS A 159 -9.62 12.18 -17.68
C HIS A 159 -8.24 12.77 -17.34
N ARG A 160 -7.15 12.15 -17.84
CA ARG A 160 -5.73 12.56 -17.77
C ARG A 160 -5.08 12.62 -16.38
N ASP A 161 -5.84 12.39 -15.30
CA ASP A 161 -5.34 12.39 -13.92
C ASP A 161 -5.86 11.20 -13.09
N VAL A 162 -5.94 10.01 -13.70
CA VAL A 162 -6.42 8.80 -13.01
C VAL A 162 -5.39 8.35 -11.96
N LYS A 163 -5.76 8.43 -10.68
CA LYS A 163 -4.91 8.02 -9.54
C LYS A 163 -5.75 7.72 -8.31
N ALA A 164 -5.13 7.04 -7.35
CA ALA A 164 -5.78 6.64 -6.10
C ALA A 164 -6.39 7.82 -5.30
N SER A 165 -5.80 9.01 -5.33
CA SER A 165 -6.35 10.18 -4.61
C SER A 165 -7.57 10.82 -5.29
N ASN A 166 -7.82 10.51 -6.57
CA ASN A 166 -9.01 10.95 -7.30
C ASN A 166 -10.09 9.86 -7.38
N ILE A 167 -9.91 8.73 -6.67
CA ILE A 167 -10.91 7.66 -6.59
C ILE A 167 -11.43 7.64 -5.16
N PHE A 168 -12.73 7.81 -5.00
CA PHE A 168 -13.40 7.78 -3.71
C PHE A 168 -14.17 6.49 -3.52
N VAL A 169 -14.05 5.90 -2.34
CA VAL A 169 -14.63 4.62 -1.99
C VAL A 169 -15.56 4.83 -0.79
N THR A 170 -16.87 4.70 -1.04
CA THR A 170 -17.90 4.93 0.00
C THR A 170 -18.06 3.73 0.91
N GLY A 171 -18.35 3.95 2.20
CA GLY A 171 -18.50 2.87 3.20
C GLY A 171 -19.85 2.14 3.23
N GLY A 172 -20.77 2.42 2.29
CA GLY A 172 -22.09 1.81 2.25
C GLY A 172 -22.10 0.34 1.81
N ALA A 173 -23.24 -0.34 2.01
CA ALA A 173 -23.54 -1.64 1.41
C ALA A 173 -24.71 -1.47 0.41
N PRO A 174 -24.48 -1.59 -0.92
CA PRO A 174 -23.21 -1.94 -1.56
C PRO A 174 -22.19 -0.81 -1.55
N ARG A 175 -20.90 -1.19 -1.56
CA ARG A 175 -19.75 -0.28 -1.65
C ARG A 175 -19.76 0.38 -3.02
N SER A 176 -19.89 1.71 -3.08
CA SER A 176 -19.77 2.46 -4.34
C SER A 176 -18.39 3.07 -4.51
N VAL A 177 -17.95 3.19 -5.76
CA VAL A 177 -16.68 3.81 -6.16
C VAL A 177 -16.98 4.95 -7.11
N LYS A 178 -16.41 6.13 -6.82
CA LYS A 178 -16.62 7.35 -7.60
C LYS A 178 -15.30 7.96 -8.04
N LEU A 179 -15.23 8.32 -9.31
CA LEU A 179 -14.15 9.10 -9.89
C LEU A 179 -14.40 10.59 -9.61
N LEU A 180 -13.38 11.23 -9.04
CA LEU A 180 -13.33 12.65 -8.73
C LEU A 180 -12.42 13.37 -9.73
N ASP A 181 -12.59 14.70 -9.83
CA ASP A 181 -11.63 15.63 -10.44
C ASP A 181 -11.04 15.19 -11.79
N PHE A 182 -11.73 15.54 -12.86
CA PHE A 182 -11.22 15.38 -14.22
C PHE A 182 -10.07 16.37 -14.39
N GLY A 183 -8.88 15.91 -14.79
CA GLY A 183 -7.64 16.70 -14.88
C GLY A 183 -7.65 17.83 -15.92
N ILE A 184 -8.82 18.36 -16.25
CA ILE A 184 -9.14 19.41 -17.20
C ILE A 184 -8.51 20.75 -16.82
N ALA A 185 -8.32 21.00 -15.52
CA ALA A 185 -7.53 22.15 -15.09
C ALA A 185 -6.05 22.09 -15.52
N LYS A 186 -5.53 20.90 -15.90
CA LYS A 186 -4.13 20.69 -16.34
C LYS A 186 -3.96 20.79 -17.86
N LEU A 187 -5.03 21.10 -18.61
CA LEU A 187 -5.23 20.66 -20.00
C LEU A 187 -4.77 21.65 -21.09
N MET A 188 -4.24 22.84 -20.80
CA MET A 188 -3.87 23.79 -21.89
C MET A 188 -2.45 24.36 -21.77
N GLU A 189 -1.54 23.69 -22.48
CA GLU A 189 -0.18 24.03 -22.93
C GLU A 189 0.92 24.34 -21.89
N PRO A 190 2.13 23.74 -22.04
CA PRO A 190 3.39 24.41 -21.68
C PRO A 190 3.54 25.63 -22.59
N ASP A 191 4.04 26.75 -22.05
CA ASP A 191 4.24 27.96 -22.85
C ASP A 191 4.97 27.63 -24.17
N ALA A 192 4.32 27.91 -25.30
CA ALA A 192 4.94 27.85 -26.61
C ALA A 192 6.12 28.85 -26.63
N GLY A 193 7.32 28.37 -26.27
CA GLY A 193 8.53 29.18 -26.16
C GLY A 193 9.38 28.92 -24.91
N ALA A 194 8.90 28.21 -23.90
CA ALA A 194 9.73 27.82 -22.76
C ALA A 194 10.29 26.41 -22.97
N SER A 195 11.50 26.31 -23.52
CA SER A 195 12.31 25.10 -23.45
C SER A 195 12.66 24.81 -21.99
N GLY A 196 11.74 24.19 -21.26
CA GLY A 196 11.88 23.90 -19.85
C GLY A 196 10.59 23.32 -19.30
N PHE A 197 10.54 21.99 -19.19
CA PHE A 197 9.45 21.23 -18.55
C PHE A 197 9.30 21.51 -17.03
N THR A 198 10.07 22.45 -16.50
CA THR A 198 10.21 22.82 -15.08
C THR A 198 9.52 24.15 -14.73
N THR A 199 8.52 24.62 -15.48
CA THR A 199 7.80 25.83 -15.09
C THR A 199 6.71 25.55 -14.05
N ALA A 200 6.82 26.26 -12.93
CA ALA A 200 5.92 26.34 -11.79
C ALA A 200 4.43 26.11 -12.15
N GLY A 201 3.85 25.01 -11.66
CA GLY A 201 2.41 24.75 -11.80
C GLY A 201 2.01 23.27 -11.83
N ARG A 202 2.96 22.34 -12.02
CA ARG A 202 2.68 20.89 -11.95
C ARG A 202 3.08 20.34 -10.58
N ALA A 203 2.09 19.89 -9.81
CA ALA A 203 2.34 19.24 -8.52
C ALA A 203 3.13 17.93 -8.72
N PRO A 204 4.17 17.64 -7.91
CA PRO A 204 5.04 16.48 -8.04
C PRO A 204 4.28 15.15 -8.20
N GLY A 205 3.17 14.98 -7.48
CA GLY A 205 2.33 13.76 -7.54
C GLY A 205 1.55 13.54 -8.83
N THR A 206 1.60 14.45 -9.82
CA THR A 206 1.03 14.19 -11.16
C THR A 206 2.06 13.51 -12.06
N LEU A 207 3.35 13.76 -11.88
CA LEU A 207 4.40 13.22 -12.75
C LEU A 207 4.47 11.69 -12.68
N THR A 208 4.14 11.12 -11.53
CA THR A 208 4.18 9.69 -11.23
C THR A 208 3.18 8.84 -12.03
N ILE A 209 2.23 9.45 -12.74
CA ILE A 209 1.20 8.75 -13.52
C ILE A 209 1.17 9.17 -14.99
N MET A 210 1.99 10.14 -15.42
CA MET A 210 1.90 10.70 -16.78
C MET A 210 2.30 9.66 -17.83
N ALA A 211 1.51 9.58 -18.89
CA ALA A 211 1.86 8.80 -20.06
C ALA A 211 2.98 9.50 -20.88
N PRO A 212 3.85 8.75 -21.58
CA PRO A 212 4.92 9.29 -22.43
C PRO A 212 4.50 10.43 -23.36
N GLU A 213 3.38 10.29 -24.05
CA GLU A 213 2.85 11.29 -24.97
C GLU A 213 2.40 12.58 -24.27
N GLN A 214 1.99 12.51 -23.00
CA GLN A 214 1.70 13.71 -22.19
C GLN A 214 2.98 14.43 -21.81
N ILE A 215 4.06 13.68 -21.57
CA ILE A 215 5.38 14.21 -21.25
C ILE A 215 5.97 14.86 -22.50
N LEU A 216 5.87 14.23 -23.67
CA LEU A 216 6.41 14.74 -24.92
C LEU A 216 5.57 15.88 -25.54
N GLY A 217 4.37 16.13 -25.02
CA GLY A 217 3.45 17.11 -25.60
C GLY A 217 2.86 16.68 -26.95
N GLY A 218 2.81 15.36 -27.20
CA GLY A 218 2.23 14.77 -28.41
C GLY A 218 0.69 14.76 -28.40
N PRO A 219 0.06 14.20 -29.45
CA PRO A 219 -1.38 13.99 -29.47
C PRO A 219 -1.81 13.06 -28.34
N ILE A 220 -2.89 13.41 -27.65
CA ILE A 220 -3.43 12.67 -26.49
C ILE A 220 -4.82 12.16 -26.86
N ASP A 221 -5.04 10.86 -26.67
CA ASP A 221 -6.35 10.21 -26.75
C ASP A 221 -6.69 9.48 -25.42
N ALA A 222 -7.74 8.67 -25.42
CA ALA A 222 -8.19 7.89 -24.26
C ALA A 222 -7.13 6.95 -23.66
N ARG A 223 -6.07 6.60 -24.40
CA ARG A 223 -5.05 5.63 -23.98
C ARG A 223 -4.07 6.19 -22.94
N VAL A 224 -4.08 7.51 -22.69
CA VAL A 224 -3.38 8.05 -21.51
C VAL A 224 -4.04 7.59 -20.20
N ASP A 225 -5.37 7.43 -20.19
CA ASP A 225 -6.08 6.91 -19.02
C ASP A 225 -5.81 5.41 -18.83
N VAL A 226 -5.61 4.67 -19.92
CA VAL A 226 -5.17 3.27 -19.89
C VAL A 226 -3.77 3.16 -19.26
N TYR A 227 -2.84 4.03 -19.64
CA TYR A 227 -1.51 4.08 -19.03
C TYR A 227 -1.60 4.36 -17.53
N ALA A 228 -2.37 5.38 -17.15
CA ALA A 228 -2.58 5.74 -15.74
C ALA A 228 -3.27 4.61 -14.94
N LEU A 229 -4.20 3.86 -15.54
CA LEU A 229 -4.78 2.65 -14.96
C LEU A 229 -3.73 1.55 -14.77
N GLY A 230 -2.76 1.40 -15.68
CA GLY A 230 -1.62 0.49 -15.52
C GLY A 230 -0.75 0.85 -14.31
N VAL A 231 -0.44 2.15 -14.16
CA VAL A 231 0.31 2.67 -13.00
C VAL A 231 -0.46 2.41 -11.71
N LEU A 232 -1.77 2.70 -11.72
CA LEU A 232 -2.64 2.48 -10.58
C LEU A 232 -2.73 0.99 -10.23
N LEU A 233 -2.98 0.11 -11.19
CA LEU A 233 -3.08 -1.33 -10.97
C LEU A 233 -1.78 -1.90 -10.40
N HIS A 234 -0.61 -1.51 -10.93
CA HIS A 234 0.68 -1.89 -10.34
C HIS A 234 0.75 -1.46 -8.87
N ARG A 235 0.34 -0.23 -8.56
CA ARG A 235 0.33 0.30 -7.20
C ARG A 235 -0.67 -0.41 -6.29
N LEU A 236 -1.85 -0.77 -6.77
CA LEU A 236 -2.83 -1.53 -6.00
C LEU A 236 -2.30 -2.93 -5.66
N LEU A 237 -1.68 -3.62 -6.62
CA LEU A 237 -1.21 -5.00 -6.43
C LEU A 237 0.07 -5.08 -5.58
N THR A 238 0.95 -4.09 -5.65
CA THR A 238 2.28 -4.14 -5.02
C THR A 238 2.45 -3.16 -3.85
N GLY A 239 1.51 -2.23 -3.66
CA GLY A 239 1.63 -1.09 -2.74
C GLY A 239 2.55 0.02 -3.23
N LYS A 240 3.32 -0.17 -4.31
CA LYS A 240 4.32 0.79 -4.81
C LYS A 240 4.05 1.21 -6.25
N LEU A 241 4.44 2.44 -6.58
CA LEU A 241 4.44 2.92 -7.97
C LEU A 241 5.45 2.09 -8.81
N PRO A 242 5.19 1.89 -10.11
CA PRO A 242 6.13 1.23 -11.01
C PRO A 242 7.42 2.03 -11.18
N PHE A 243 7.31 3.37 -11.19
CA PHE A 243 8.42 4.30 -11.32
C PHE A 243 8.40 5.30 -10.15
N TYR A 244 9.57 5.61 -9.62
CA TYR A 244 9.75 6.58 -8.55
C TYR A 244 11.18 7.11 -8.57
N SER A 245 11.30 8.43 -8.55
CA SER A 245 12.56 9.13 -8.34
C SER A 245 12.28 10.44 -7.60
N PRO A 246 13.13 10.86 -6.65
CA PRO A 246 13.06 12.20 -6.08
C PRO A 246 13.42 13.29 -7.11
N ASP A 247 14.16 12.93 -8.17
CA ASP A 247 14.45 13.83 -9.30
C ASP A 247 13.33 13.74 -10.35
N ALA A 248 12.69 14.88 -10.61
CA ALA A 248 11.57 14.97 -11.55
C ALA A 248 11.98 14.64 -13.00
N THR A 249 13.18 15.01 -13.43
CA THR A 249 13.68 14.73 -14.78
C THR A 249 13.92 13.24 -14.94
N GLU A 250 14.51 12.61 -13.94
CA GLU A 250 14.73 11.17 -13.92
C GLU A 250 13.41 10.39 -13.87
N LEU A 251 12.42 10.83 -13.09
CA LEU A 251 11.09 10.23 -13.10
C LEU A 251 10.44 10.32 -14.49
N LEU A 252 10.55 11.47 -15.16
CA LEU A 252 10.07 11.62 -16.54
C LEU A 252 10.80 10.66 -17.49
N ARG A 253 12.13 10.53 -17.36
CA ARG A 253 12.94 9.58 -18.14
C ARG A 253 12.48 8.13 -17.91
N GLN A 254 12.21 7.73 -16.66
CA GLN A 254 11.66 6.41 -16.34
C GLN A 254 10.33 6.14 -17.06
N HIS A 255 9.43 7.13 -17.04
CA HIS A 255 8.17 7.02 -17.77
C HIS A 255 8.37 6.94 -19.29
N LEU A 256 9.34 7.65 -19.85
CA LEU A 256 9.61 7.66 -21.29
C LEU A 256 10.33 6.40 -21.80
N GLU A 257 11.30 5.88 -21.04
CA GLU A 257 12.31 4.95 -21.57
C GLU A 257 12.39 3.63 -20.78
N GLU A 258 12.20 3.67 -19.46
CA GLU A 258 12.50 2.52 -18.62
C GLU A 258 11.42 1.43 -18.73
N PRO A 259 11.79 0.16 -18.93
CA PRO A 259 10.82 -0.92 -18.95
C PRO A 259 10.12 -1.01 -17.59
N PRO A 260 8.77 -1.05 -17.56
CA PRO A 260 8.04 -1.14 -16.31
C PRO A 260 8.37 -2.45 -15.57
N PRO A 261 8.56 -2.42 -14.24
CA PRO A 261 8.78 -3.63 -13.47
C PRO A 261 7.50 -4.50 -13.49
N ARG A 262 7.70 -5.81 -13.53
CA ARG A 262 6.61 -6.78 -13.34
C ARG A 262 6.11 -6.72 -11.89
N PRO A 263 4.80 -6.57 -11.65
CA PRO A 263 4.22 -6.71 -10.32
C PRO A 263 4.66 -7.98 -9.59
N SER A 264 4.78 -9.10 -10.31
CA SER A 264 5.18 -10.40 -9.78
C SER A 264 6.55 -10.41 -9.08
N ARG A 265 7.47 -9.50 -9.45
CA ARG A 265 8.78 -9.37 -8.79
C ARG A 265 8.69 -8.90 -7.35
N ARG A 266 7.60 -8.24 -6.98
CA ARG A 266 7.37 -7.71 -5.62
C ARG A 266 6.33 -8.52 -4.86
N THR A 267 5.42 -9.18 -5.54
CA THR A 267 4.28 -9.87 -4.94
C THR A 267 3.95 -11.08 -5.80
N PRO A 268 3.81 -12.31 -5.26
CA PRO A 268 3.46 -13.48 -6.05
C PRO A 268 2.13 -13.28 -6.79
N LEU A 269 2.18 -13.14 -8.11
CA LEU A 269 1.02 -12.84 -8.97
C LEU A 269 1.08 -13.68 -10.25
N PRO A 270 -0.07 -14.12 -10.80
CA PRO A 270 -0.12 -14.78 -12.10
C PRO A 270 0.54 -13.95 -13.20
N ALA A 271 1.23 -14.63 -14.13
CA ALA A 271 1.86 -13.99 -15.29
C ALA A 271 0.86 -13.21 -16.17
N ALA A 272 -0.43 -13.60 -16.15
CA ALA A 272 -1.49 -12.86 -16.83
C ALA A 272 -1.66 -11.44 -16.27
N LEU A 273 -1.53 -11.24 -14.95
CA LEU A 273 -1.61 -9.90 -14.35
C LEU A 273 -0.39 -9.05 -14.68
N ASP A 274 0.80 -9.66 -14.74
CA ASP A 274 1.98 -8.96 -15.26
C ASP A 274 1.73 -8.49 -16.69
N ALA A 275 1.22 -9.36 -17.56
CA ALA A 275 0.96 -9.02 -18.96
C ALA A 275 -0.04 -7.87 -19.09
N VAL A 276 -1.10 -7.84 -18.27
CA VAL A 276 -2.07 -6.73 -18.24
C VAL A 276 -1.39 -5.42 -17.83
N VAL A 277 -0.64 -5.41 -16.72
CA VAL A 277 0.04 -4.20 -16.24
C VAL A 277 1.07 -3.70 -17.24
N LEU A 278 1.91 -4.59 -17.75
CA LEU A 278 2.95 -4.25 -18.73
C LEU A 278 2.35 -3.70 -20.02
N ARG A 279 1.25 -4.29 -20.52
CA ARG A 279 0.58 -3.80 -21.73
C ARG A 279 -0.03 -2.41 -21.54
N CYS A 280 -0.57 -2.09 -20.36
CA CYS A 280 -1.02 -0.72 -20.06
C CYS A 280 0.16 0.27 -20.08
N LEU A 281 1.33 -0.16 -19.59
CA LEU A 281 2.52 0.67 -19.42
C LEU A 281 3.44 0.69 -20.66
N GLU A 282 2.98 0.17 -21.80
CA GLU A 282 3.69 0.27 -23.07
C GLU A 282 3.96 1.73 -23.42
N LYS A 283 5.16 2.01 -23.94
CA LYS A 283 5.58 3.40 -24.21
C LYS A 283 4.82 3.97 -25.41
N GLN A 284 4.65 3.15 -26.45
CA GLN A 284 3.86 3.49 -27.63
C GLN A 284 2.36 3.29 -27.34
N PRO A 285 1.52 4.32 -27.52
CA PRO A 285 0.09 4.21 -27.25
C PRO A 285 -0.60 3.10 -28.04
N ASP A 286 -0.20 2.85 -29.28
CA ASP A 286 -0.77 1.82 -30.16
C ASP A 286 -0.54 0.38 -29.69
N LEU A 287 0.44 0.16 -28.81
CA LEU A 287 0.71 -1.16 -28.22
C LEU A 287 -0.11 -1.41 -26.94
N ARG A 288 -0.73 -0.36 -26.38
CA ARG A 288 -1.60 -0.48 -25.20
C ARG A 288 -2.95 -1.10 -25.56
N PHE A 289 -3.80 -1.27 -24.55
CA PHE A 289 -5.20 -1.59 -24.80
C PHE A 289 -5.88 -0.44 -25.56
N PRO A 290 -6.69 -0.73 -26.59
CA PRO A 290 -7.34 0.31 -27.39
C PRO A 290 -8.40 1.10 -26.61
N SER A 291 -8.92 0.56 -25.51
CA SER A 291 -9.89 1.21 -24.63
C SER A 291 -9.79 0.71 -23.18
N VAL A 292 -10.36 1.47 -22.25
CA VAL A 292 -10.47 1.06 -20.84
C VAL A 292 -11.31 -0.21 -20.65
N MET A 293 -12.29 -0.45 -21.53
CA MET A 293 -13.09 -1.68 -21.50
C MET A 293 -12.33 -2.90 -22.04
N SER A 294 -11.43 -2.72 -23.00
CA SER A 294 -10.54 -3.80 -23.45
C SER A 294 -9.52 -4.17 -22.36
N PHE A 295 -8.98 -3.16 -21.67
CA PHE A 295 -8.19 -3.37 -20.45
C PHE A 295 -9.00 -4.13 -19.39
N LEU A 296 -10.21 -3.68 -19.07
CA LEU A 296 -11.05 -4.31 -18.05
C LEU A 296 -11.40 -5.76 -18.40
N GLY A 297 -11.73 -6.06 -19.66
CA GLY A 297 -11.99 -7.42 -20.12
C GLY A 297 -10.79 -8.33 -19.88
N THR A 298 -9.61 -7.88 -20.27
CA THR A 298 -8.36 -8.65 -20.08
C THR A 298 -7.98 -8.75 -18.60
N LEU A 299 -8.27 -7.74 -17.78
CA LEU A 299 -8.07 -7.80 -16.34
C LEU A 299 -9.04 -8.81 -15.69
N ARG A 300 -10.31 -8.82 -16.09
CA ARG A 300 -11.29 -9.83 -15.64
C ARG A 300 -10.86 -11.22 -16.03
N GLU A 301 -10.32 -11.41 -17.22
CA GLU A 301 -9.71 -12.68 -17.64
C GLU A 301 -8.46 -12.97 -16.81
N ALA A 302 -7.54 -12.04 -16.57
CA ALA A 302 -6.35 -12.32 -15.76
C ALA A 302 -6.65 -12.63 -14.27
N VAL A 303 -7.78 -12.12 -13.75
CA VAL A 303 -8.27 -12.39 -12.39
C VAL A 303 -9.18 -13.63 -12.34
N GLY A 304 -9.96 -13.86 -13.40
CA GLY A 304 -10.97 -14.92 -13.54
C GLY A 304 -10.50 -16.17 -14.29
N GLU A 305 -9.40 -16.09 -15.03
CA GLU A 305 -8.62 -17.24 -15.46
C GLU A 305 -7.96 -17.80 -14.20
N PRO A 306 -8.28 -19.05 -13.80
CA PRO A 306 -7.27 -19.81 -13.11
C PRO A 306 -6.08 -19.88 -14.05
N ALA A 307 -4.91 -19.42 -13.59
CA ALA A 307 -3.66 -19.37 -14.35
C ALA A 307 -3.57 -20.50 -15.41
N PRO A 308 -3.14 -20.22 -16.65
CA PRO A 308 -3.13 -21.23 -17.71
C PRO A 308 -2.48 -22.50 -17.18
N ARG A 309 -3.29 -23.57 -17.15
CA ARG A 309 -2.88 -24.89 -16.67
C ARG A 309 -1.83 -25.45 -17.63
N LEU A 310 -0.58 -25.02 -17.47
CA LEU A 310 0.54 -25.90 -17.80
C LEU A 310 0.61 -26.95 -16.68
N GLY A 311 -0.23 -27.99 -16.84
CA GLY A 311 -0.18 -29.24 -16.08
C GLY A 311 -0.02 -29.11 -14.56
N SER A 312 -1.01 -28.55 -13.86
CA SER A 312 -1.03 -28.59 -12.40
C SER A 312 -2.02 -29.65 -11.91
N LEU A 313 -1.50 -30.65 -11.21
CA LEU A 313 -2.27 -31.50 -10.29
C LEU A 313 -3.01 -30.60 -9.26
N PRO A 314 -4.14 -31.04 -8.68
CA PRO A 314 -4.92 -30.23 -7.74
C PRO A 314 -4.05 -29.73 -6.58
N ASP A 315 -4.25 -28.48 -6.14
CA ASP A 315 -3.60 -27.91 -4.95
C ASP A 315 -3.84 -28.83 -3.75
N LEU A 316 -2.76 -29.32 -3.14
CA LEU A 316 -2.86 -30.07 -1.90
C LEU A 316 -2.95 -29.07 -0.74
N VAL A 317 -3.98 -29.23 0.10
CA VAL A 317 -3.99 -28.63 1.43
C VAL A 317 -3.06 -29.47 2.30
N ALA A 318 -2.02 -28.85 2.83
CA ALA A 318 -1.11 -29.47 3.76
C ALA A 318 -1.02 -28.65 5.04
N ASP A 319 -0.82 -29.31 6.17
CA ASP A 319 -0.52 -28.61 7.42
C ASP A 319 0.90 -28.05 7.33
N ALA A 320 1.11 -26.86 7.88
CA ALA A 320 2.42 -26.23 7.97
C ALA A 320 2.60 -25.56 9.34
N ILE A 321 3.85 -25.23 9.64
CA ILE A 321 4.22 -24.39 10.78
C ILE A 321 5.07 -23.21 10.28
N ALA A 322 4.81 -22.02 10.81
CA ALA A 322 5.46 -20.77 10.48
C ALA A 322 6.26 -20.24 11.68
N ILE A 323 7.38 -19.60 11.38
CA ILE A 323 8.15 -18.75 12.29
C ILE A 323 8.09 -17.33 11.73
N HIS A 324 7.66 -16.39 12.56
CA HIS A 324 7.74 -14.95 12.29
C HIS A 324 8.80 -14.33 13.20
N VAL A 325 9.72 -13.58 12.59
CA VAL A 325 10.76 -12.80 13.26
C VAL A 325 10.45 -11.33 12.98
N ASP A 326 10.27 -10.51 14.02
CA ASP A 326 9.98 -9.07 13.92
C ASP A 326 10.98 -8.29 14.77
N LEU A 327 11.72 -7.38 14.14
CA LEU A 327 12.75 -6.56 14.76
C LEU A 327 12.23 -5.13 14.98
N ARG A 328 12.40 -4.65 16.20
CA ARG A 328 11.87 -3.35 16.67
C ARG A 328 12.97 -2.52 17.32
N ALA A 329 12.94 -1.22 17.11
CA ALA A 329 13.86 -0.30 17.79
C ALA A 329 13.33 0.03 19.19
N ARG A 330 14.18 -0.02 20.22
CA ARG A 330 13.84 0.46 21.57
C ARG A 330 13.90 1.99 21.61
N LEU A 331 12.86 2.61 22.17
CA LEU A 331 12.48 4.04 22.06
C LEU A 331 13.46 5.08 22.63
N ASP A 332 14.66 4.70 23.05
CA ASP A 332 15.70 5.64 23.53
C ASP A 332 16.69 6.04 22.41
N ALA A 333 16.46 5.59 21.17
CA ALA A 333 17.25 5.95 20.00
C ALA A 333 16.61 7.16 19.28
N ASP A 334 17.00 8.37 19.69
CA ASP A 334 16.80 9.57 18.89
C ASP A 334 17.55 9.38 17.55
N GLU A 335 16.79 9.28 16.45
CA GLU A 335 17.21 9.01 15.06
C GLU A 335 17.61 7.55 14.73
N ILE A 336 17.04 7.01 13.64
CA ILE A 336 17.52 5.78 12.99
C ILE A 336 18.90 6.11 12.41
N ASP A 337 19.96 5.83 13.17
CA ASP A 337 21.33 5.95 12.70
C ASP A 337 21.72 4.74 11.80
N ASP A 338 22.71 4.93 10.93
CA ASP A 338 23.22 3.86 10.05
C ASP A 338 23.64 2.61 10.84
N LEU A 339 24.04 2.78 12.10
CA LEU A 339 24.43 1.69 13.00
C LEU A 339 23.25 0.80 13.42
N LEU A 340 22.06 1.37 13.64
CA LEU A 340 20.84 0.62 13.92
C LEU A 340 20.40 -0.18 12.69
N ALA A 341 20.50 0.41 11.50
CA ALA A 341 20.21 -0.29 10.24
C ALA A 341 21.19 -1.47 10.00
N GLU A 342 22.48 -1.29 10.28
CA GLU A 342 23.49 -2.35 10.23
C GLU A 342 23.23 -3.46 11.28
N GLU A 343 22.75 -3.11 12.47
CA GLU A 343 22.39 -4.09 13.51
C GLU A 343 21.17 -4.92 13.10
N ILE A 344 20.10 -4.28 12.61
CA ILE A 344 18.92 -4.94 12.05
C ILE A 344 19.32 -5.86 10.90
N GLY A 345 20.11 -5.36 9.94
CA GLY A 345 20.59 -6.14 8.80
C GLY A 345 21.31 -7.42 9.22
N ARG A 346 22.25 -7.33 10.17
CA ARG A 346 22.97 -8.51 10.70
C ARG A 346 22.05 -9.55 11.33
N VAL A 347 21.03 -9.12 12.09
CA VAL A 347 20.09 -10.04 12.72
C VAL A 347 19.19 -10.72 11.68
N LEU A 348 18.74 -9.98 10.65
CA LEU A 348 17.96 -10.54 9.55
C LEU A 348 18.78 -11.54 8.73
N ASP A 349 20.04 -11.22 8.40
CA ASP A 349 20.94 -12.12 7.67
C ASP A 349 21.15 -13.44 8.43
N LEU A 350 21.37 -13.36 9.76
CA LEU A 350 21.48 -14.54 10.63
C LEU A 350 20.19 -15.37 10.62
N ALA A 351 19.04 -14.72 10.77
CA ALA A 351 17.74 -15.40 10.76
C ALA A 351 17.47 -16.05 9.39
N GLU A 352 17.71 -15.35 8.29
CA GLU A 352 17.58 -15.88 6.93
C GLU A 352 18.46 -17.11 6.71
N GLU A 353 19.74 -17.04 7.10
CA GLU A 353 20.69 -18.15 6.97
C GLU A 353 20.24 -19.38 7.78
N ARG A 354 19.84 -19.19 9.04
CA ARG A 354 19.38 -20.28 9.92
C ARG A 354 18.08 -20.91 9.42
N LEU A 355 17.10 -20.09 9.04
CA LEU A 355 15.79 -20.56 8.58
C LEU A 355 15.91 -21.32 7.25
N ARG A 356 16.68 -20.80 6.29
CA ARG A 356 16.94 -21.52 5.02
C ARG A 356 17.80 -22.77 5.22
N GLY A 357 18.84 -22.69 6.06
CA GLY A 357 19.72 -23.82 6.36
C GLY A 357 18.97 -25.00 7.00
N ALA A 358 17.93 -24.71 7.77
CA ALA A 358 17.04 -25.72 8.31
C ALA A 358 15.96 -26.19 7.30
N GLY A 359 15.89 -25.63 6.09
CA GLY A 359 14.91 -26.03 5.08
C GLY A 359 13.51 -25.44 5.28
N LEU A 360 13.39 -24.26 5.89
CA LEU A 360 12.16 -23.47 5.82
C LEU A 360 12.14 -22.64 4.54
N ALA A 361 10.96 -22.52 3.94
CA ALA A 361 10.72 -21.60 2.83
C ALA A 361 10.47 -20.19 3.39
N LEU A 362 11.22 -19.19 2.91
CA LEU A 362 10.96 -17.79 3.22
C LEU A 362 9.81 -17.27 2.38
N VAL A 363 8.71 -16.90 3.02
CA VAL A 363 7.45 -16.49 2.39
C VAL A 363 7.34 -14.96 2.25
N SER A 364 7.89 -14.22 3.21
CA SER A 364 7.99 -12.76 3.18
C SER A 364 9.26 -12.32 3.90
N MET A 365 9.87 -11.23 3.43
CA MET A 365 11.00 -10.59 4.07
C MET A 365 10.94 -9.09 3.78
N THR A 366 11.02 -8.26 4.81
CA THR A 366 11.10 -6.80 4.69
C THR A 366 12.32 -6.27 5.43
N GLY A 367 12.41 -4.95 5.62
CA GLY A 367 13.56 -4.33 6.30
C GLY A 367 13.66 -4.63 7.79
N ASN A 368 12.65 -5.25 8.40
CA ASN A 368 12.65 -5.57 9.83
C ASN A 368 11.88 -6.86 10.19
N GLU A 369 11.28 -7.56 9.23
CA GLU A 369 10.53 -8.81 9.49
C GLU A 369 10.91 -9.92 8.52
N ILE A 370 10.89 -11.17 9.00
CA ILE A 370 10.98 -12.40 8.21
C ILE A 370 9.82 -13.32 8.58
N LEU A 371 9.14 -13.83 7.56
CA LEU A 371 8.17 -14.92 7.70
C LEU A 371 8.68 -16.15 6.97
N ALA A 372 8.96 -17.21 7.72
CA ALA A 372 9.42 -18.50 7.20
C ALA A 372 8.43 -19.61 7.55
N MET A 373 8.30 -20.62 6.69
CA MET A 373 7.35 -21.71 6.89
C MET A 373 7.93 -23.08 6.49
N ARG A 374 7.43 -24.14 7.12
CA ARG A 374 7.70 -25.53 6.75
C ARG A 374 6.39 -26.29 6.61
N VAL A 375 6.21 -26.95 5.47
CA VAL A 375 5.12 -27.91 5.29
C VAL A 375 5.40 -29.17 6.11
N LEU A 376 4.39 -29.61 6.85
CA LEU A 376 4.45 -30.77 7.73
C LEU A 376 4.08 -32.04 6.95
N PRO A 377 4.69 -33.19 7.29
CA PRO A 377 4.27 -34.49 6.78
C PRO A 377 2.78 -34.77 7.08
N CYS A 378 2.11 -35.52 6.20
CA CYS A 378 0.70 -35.87 6.38
C CYS A 378 0.43 -36.87 7.51
N ASP A 379 1.46 -37.61 7.96
CA ASP A 379 1.35 -38.53 9.08
C ASP A 379 1.47 -37.78 10.42
N ALA A 380 0.66 -38.18 11.41
CA ALA A 380 0.56 -37.48 12.68
C ALA A 380 1.90 -37.42 13.45
N GLU A 381 2.70 -38.49 13.41
CA GLU A 381 4.02 -38.51 14.06
C GLU A 381 5.02 -37.59 13.35
N GLY A 382 5.05 -37.61 12.02
CA GLY A 382 5.87 -36.74 11.19
C GLY A 382 5.50 -35.27 11.34
N ALA A 383 4.20 -34.95 11.41
CA ALA A 383 3.72 -33.61 11.70
C ALA A 383 4.12 -33.14 13.11
N LEU A 384 4.09 -34.02 14.11
CA LEU A 384 4.53 -33.71 15.46
C LEU A 384 6.04 -33.49 15.53
N ARG A 385 6.84 -34.39 14.93
CA ARG A 385 8.30 -34.25 14.81
C ARG A 385 8.69 -32.97 14.05
N GLY A 386 7.97 -32.67 12.97
CA GLY A 386 8.17 -31.47 12.17
C GLY A 386 7.92 -30.19 12.94
N ARG A 387 6.81 -30.12 13.70
CA ARG A 387 6.51 -28.97 14.57
C ARG A 387 7.54 -28.82 15.68
N ARG A 388 7.89 -29.90 16.36
CA ARG A 388 8.94 -29.91 17.38
C ARG A 388 10.27 -29.37 16.84
N GLY A 389 10.74 -29.88 15.71
CA GLY A 389 12.01 -29.42 15.13
C GLY A 389 11.99 -27.94 14.69
N VAL A 390 10.83 -27.39 14.36
CA VAL A 390 10.70 -25.94 14.07
C VAL A 390 10.67 -25.12 15.37
N ILE A 391 10.04 -25.62 16.43
CA ILE A 391 10.07 -24.97 17.76
C ILE A 391 11.50 -24.97 18.33
N GLU A 392 12.22 -26.09 18.25
CA GLU A 392 13.63 -26.20 18.67
C GLU A 392 14.53 -25.24 17.89
N LEU A 393 14.32 -25.15 16.56
CA LEU A 393 15.03 -24.18 15.73
C LEU A 393 14.72 -22.74 16.14
N ALA A 394 13.45 -22.42 16.39
CA ALA A 394 13.04 -21.08 16.80
C ALA A 394 13.61 -20.71 18.18
N ALA A 395 13.69 -21.66 19.11
CA ALA A 395 14.33 -21.46 20.41
C ALA A 395 15.85 -21.22 20.26
N ALA A 396 16.53 -22.02 19.45
CA ALA A 396 17.96 -21.82 19.18
C ALA A 396 18.24 -20.47 18.49
N LEU A 397 17.41 -20.08 17.53
CA LEU A 397 17.51 -18.78 16.85
C LEU A 397 17.24 -17.62 17.82
N HIS A 398 16.23 -17.76 18.69
CA HIS A 398 15.91 -16.78 19.73
C HIS A 398 17.10 -16.57 20.67
N ASP A 399 17.70 -17.64 21.17
CA ASP A 399 18.89 -17.59 22.03
C ASP A 399 20.09 -16.96 21.31
N GLU A 400 20.32 -17.31 20.05
CA GLU A 400 21.44 -16.78 19.25
C GLU A 400 21.29 -15.28 18.97
N ILE A 401 20.07 -14.82 18.66
CA ILE A 401 19.75 -13.40 18.51
C ILE A 401 19.91 -12.68 19.86
N ALA A 402 19.43 -13.27 20.96
CA ALA A 402 19.56 -12.70 22.29
C ALA A 402 21.04 -12.59 22.74
N ILE A 403 21.87 -13.57 22.42
CA ILE A 403 23.31 -13.55 22.70
C ILE A 403 24.01 -12.52 21.82
N GLY A 404 23.73 -12.49 20.50
CA GLY A 404 24.35 -11.59 19.55
C GLY A 404 24.05 -10.12 19.84
N THR A 405 22.80 -9.80 20.19
CA THR A 405 22.38 -8.43 20.57
C THR A 405 22.97 -8.00 21.91
N ARG A 406 23.11 -8.90 22.90
CA ARG A 406 23.76 -8.60 24.20
C ARG A 406 25.29 -8.49 24.12
N ALA A 407 25.94 -9.28 23.27
CA ALA A 407 27.39 -9.27 23.10
C ALA A 407 27.89 -8.04 22.32
N ALA A 408 27.04 -7.43 21.50
CA ALA A 408 27.40 -6.29 20.66
C ALA A 408 27.60 -4.98 21.45
N ARG A 409 26.87 -4.75 22.56
CA ARG A 409 27.00 -3.62 23.52
C ARG A 409 26.04 -3.82 24.72
N PRO A 410 26.36 -3.35 25.94
CA PRO A 410 25.38 -3.27 27.03
C PRO A 410 24.35 -2.17 26.71
N GLY A 411 23.13 -2.56 26.34
CA GLY A 411 22.05 -1.67 25.92
C GLY A 411 21.60 -1.93 24.47
N ALA A 412 21.24 -3.18 24.14
CA ALA A 412 20.77 -3.56 22.81
C ALA A 412 19.61 -2.65 22.36
N ARG A 413 19.79 -1.98 21.21
CA ARG A 413 18.82 -1.02 20.65
C ARG A 413 17.74 -1.71 19.80
N VAL A 414 17.94 -2.98 19.46
CA VAL A 414 17.00 -3.82 18.71
C VAL A 414 16.38 -4.86 19.64
N HIS A 415 15.05 -4.92 19.63
CA HIS A 415 14.24 -5.96 20.24
C HIS A 415 13.76 -6.93 19.16
N ALA A 416 13.79 -8.23 19.42
CA ALA A 416 13.38 -9.26 18.46
C ALA A 416 12.22 -10.08 19.00
N ASN A 417 11.06 -9.95 18.37
CA ASN A 417 9.89 -10.77 18.62
C ASN A 417 9.94 -12.01 17.72
N LEU A 418 9.93 -13.20 18.32
CA LEU A 418 9.83 -14.46 17.59
C LEU A 418 8.52 -15.16 17.96
N CYS A 419 7.69 -15.47 16.96
CA CYS A 419 6.38 -16.10 17.16
C CYS A 419 6.13 -17.27 16.20
N LEU A 420 5.53 -18.34 16.71
CA LEU A 420 5.15 -19.52 15.93
C LEU A 420 3.63 -19.69 15.76
N HIS A 421 3.21 -20.11 14.58
CA HIS A 421 1.84 -20.56 14.31
C HIS A 421 1.82 -21.81 13.44
N ALA A 422 0.84 -22.69 13.63
CA ALA A 422 0.65 -23.86 12.77
C ALA A 422 -0.79 -23.91 12.25
N GLY A 423 -0.95 -24.35 11.01
CA GLY A 423 -2.25 -24.43 10.37
C GLY A 423 -2.17 -24.86 8.90
N PRO A 424 -3.33 -25.03 8.24
CA PRO A 424 -3.38 -25.48 6.86
C PRO A 424 -2.93 -24.38 5.89
N VAL A 425 -2.19 -24.80 4.86
CA VAL A 425 -1.75 -23.97 3.74
C VAL A 425 -2.05 -24.64 2.41
N ALA A 426 -2.30 -23.83 1.39
CA ALA A 426 -2.39 -24.30 0.02
C ALA A 426 -0.97 -24.43 -0.56
N VAL A 427 -0.62 -25.64 -1.00
CA VAL A 427 0.71 -25.98 -1.52
C VAL A 427 0.59 -26.49 -2.96
N ARG A 428 1.43 -25.96 -3.86
CA ARG A 428 1.40 -26.33 -5.29
C ARG A 428 2.08 -27.67 -5.61
N SER A 429 2.96 -28.17 -4.74
CA SER A 429 3.72 -29.41 -4.95
C SER A 429 4.26 -29.99 -3.63
N THR A 430 4.24 -31.32 -3.49
CA THR A 430 4.84 -32.03 -2.35
C THR A 430 6.36 -32.19 -2.45
N GLN A 431 6.95 -31.95 -3.63
CA GLN A 431 8.39 -32.09 -3.88
C GLN A 431 9.16 -30.77 -3.75
N SER A 432 8.48 -29.64 -3.86
CA SER A 432 9.03 -28.28 -3.65
C SER A 432 7.87 -27.36 -3.29
N PRO A 433 7.48 -27.30 -2.01
CA PRO A 433 6.26 -26.62 -1.58
C PRO A 433 6.37 -25.10 -1.75
N GLU A 434 5.73 -24.57 -2.79
CA GLU A 434 5.49 -23.15 -2.96
C GLU A 434 4.13 -22.81 -2.31
N ILE A 435 4.18 -21.98 -1.25
CA ILE A 435 3.03 -21.70 -0.37
C ILE A 435 2.29 -20.47 -0.91
N VAL A 436 1.01 -20.64 -1.26
CA VAL A 436 0.23 -19.66 -2.05
C VAL A 436 -0.62 -18.71 -1.18
N GLY A 437 -0.70 -18.99 0.13
CA GLY A 437 -1.51 -18.24 1.10
C GLY A 437 -2.17 -19.14 2.15
N GLY A 438 -2.83 -18.54 3.14
CA GLY A 438 -3.50 -19.26 4.24
C GLY A 438 -3.55 -18.44 5.52
N ALA A 439 -4.11 -19.02 6.60
CA ALA A 439 -4.13 -18.38 7.92
C ALA A 439 -2.72 -18.00 8.41
N LEU A 440 -1.71 -18.79 8.03
CA LEU A 440 -0.30 -18.55 8.34
C LEU A 440 0.29 -17.30 7.67
N ALA A 441 -0.26 -16.82 6.54
CA ALA A 441 0.24 -15.62 5.88
C ALA A 441 -0.32 -14.31 6.48
N ARG A 442 -1.33 -14.39 7.36
CA ARG A 442 -1.95 -13.25 8.05
C ARG A 442 -1.30 -13.03 9.42
N VAL A 443 -0.04 -12.63 9.42
CA VAL A 443 0.78 -12.49 10.64
C VAL A 443 0.10 -11.68 11.74
N GLY A 444 -0.54 -10.56 11.41
CA GLY A 444 -1.26 -9.73 12.39
C GLY A 444 -2.45 -10.39 13.09
N ALA A 445 -2.87 -11.59 12.67
CA ALA A 445 -3.91 -12.36 13.35
C ALA A 445 -3.36 -13.29 14.45
N TRP A 446 -2.04 -13.52 14.50
CA TRP A 446 -1.43 -14.50 15.40
C TRP A 446 -0.05 -14.11 15.96
N ALA A 447 0.58 -13.03 15.51
CA ALA A 447 1.82 -12.52 16.10
C ALA A 447 1.55 -11.41 17.12
N PRO A 448 2.37 -11.26 18.18
CA PRO A 448 2.15 -10.25 19.20
C PRO A 448 2.41 -8.83 18.67
N ALA A 449 1.52 -7.90 18.98
CA ALA A 449 1.68 -6.48 18.68
C ALA A 449 2.62 -5.78 19.68
N GLU A 450 2.81 -6.34 20.86
CA GLU A 450 3.69 -5.83 21.92
C GLU A 450 5.07 -6.50 21.90
N ASP A 451 6.05 -5.89 22.57
CA ASP A 451 7.40 -6.44 22.68
C ASP A 451 7.39 -7.60 23.68
N VAL A 452 7.83 -8.77 23.22
CA VAL A 452 7.93 -9.98 24.04
C VAL A 452 9.35 -10.51 24.00
N ASP A 453 9.99 -10.61 25.17
CA ASP A 453 11.37 -11.09 25.29
C ASP A 453 11.49 -12.61 25.11
N GLU A 454 10.40 -13.36 25.30
CA GLU A 454 10.36 -14.82 25.23
C GLU A 454 9.76 -15.32 23.90
N LEU A 455 10.08 -16.57 23.54
CA LEU A 455 9.55 -17.20 22.33
C LEU A 455 8.03 -17.41 22.45
N CYS A 456 7.27 -16.82 21.55
CA CYS A 456 5.81 -16.91 21.54
C CYS A 456 5.31 -18.01 20.60
N ALA A 457 4.18 -18.62 20.92
CA ALA A 457 3.49 -19.53 20.01
C ALA A 457 1.99 -19.52 20.20
N THR A 458 1.23 -19.81 19.15
CA THR A 458 -0.20 -20.13 19.25
C THR A 458 -0.43 -21.53 19.82
N ALA A 459 -1.62 -21.78 20.38
CA ALA A 459 -2.00 -23.10 20.88
C ALA A 459 -1.92 -24.19 19.78
N GLU A 460 -2.18 -23.83 18.53
CA GLU A 460 -2.06 -24.72 17.36
C GLU A 460 -0.62 -25.19 17.13
N ALA A 461 0.36 -24.29 17.31
CA ALA A 461 1.77 -24.58 17.09
C ALA A 461 2.31 -25.62 18.08
N VAL A 462 1.92 -25.52 19.34
CA VAL A 462 2.37 -26.42 20.43
C VAL A 462 1.46 -27.64 20.64
N ARG A 463 0.35 -27.75 19.90
CA ARG A 463 -0.66 -28.79 20.12
C ARG A 463 -0.10 -30.21 20.04
N GLY A 464 -0.15 -30.94 21.15
CA GLY A 464 0.28 -32.34 21.27
C GLY A 464 1.76 -32.53 21.61
N ILE A 465 2.45 -31.46 21.99
CA ILE A 465 3.84 -31.48 22.47
C ILE A 465 3.81 -31.26 23.98
N ASP A 466 3.92 -32.34 24.75
CA ASP A 466 3.65 -32.33 26.20
C ASP A 466 4.87 -32.02 27.08
N ASP A 467 6.06 -31.94 26.49
CA ASP A 467 7.36 -31.72 27.15
C ASP A 467 7.90 -30.29 26.96
N LEU A 468 7.06 -29.37 26.49
CA LEU A 468 7.36 -27.94 26.49
C LEU A 468 6.89 -27.31 27.81
N GLU A 469 7.75 -26.49 28.41
CA GLU A 469 7.32 -25.60 29.49
C GLU A 469 6.59 -24.40 28.90
N LEU A 470 5.28 -24.37 29.09
CA LEU A 470 4.40 -23.32 28.58
C LEU A 470 3.91 -22.42 29.72
N SER A 471 4.00 -21.11 29.52
CA SER A 471 3.39 -20.12 30.41
C SER A 471 2.40 -19.23 29.64
N ALA A 472 1.54 -18.51 30.37
CA ALA A 472 0.56 -17.62 29.76
C ALA A 472 1.26 -16.41 29.13
N GLY A 473 1.00 -16.17 27.84
CA GLY A 473 1.52 -15.03 27.10
C GLY A 473 0.46 -13.97 26.79
N PRO A 474 0.74 -13.09 25.80
CA PRO A 474 -0.23 -12.15 25.24
C PRO A 474 -1.54 -12.84 24.79
N PRO A 475 -2.65 -12.10 24.61
CA PRO A 475 -3.94 -12.70 24.25
C PRO A 475 -3.86 -13.62 23.02
N GLY A 476 -4.20 -14.90 23.22
CA GLY A 476 -4.18 -15.93 22.17
C GLY A 476 -2.83 -16.63 21.98
N LEU A 477 -1.82 -16.31 22.80
CA LEU A 477 -0.47 -16.86 22.74
C LEU A 477 -0.03 -17.52 24.04
N VAL A 478 0.90 -18.46 23.91
CA VAL A 478 1.67 -19.08 24.99
C VAL A 478 3.14 -18.74 24.81
N LEU A 479 3.86 -18.63 25.92
CA LEU A 479 5.31 -18.45 25.91
C LEU A 479 5.98 -19.81 26.09
N ILE A 480 7.03 -20.05 25.33
CA ILE A 480 7.82 -21.28 25.36
C ILE A 480 9.12 -20.99 26.11
N SER A 481 9.32 -21.65 27.25
CA SER A 481 10.59 -21.62 27.98
C SER A 481 11.42 -22.86 27.61
N ALA A 482 12.72 -22.68 27.39
CA ALA A 482 13.62 -23.82 27.17
C ALA A 482 13.72 -24.67 28.46
N CYS A 483 13.43 -25.97 28.38
CA CYS A 483 13.76 -26.90 29.46
C CYS A 483 15.27 -26.88 29.69
N PRO A 484 15.77 -26.54 30.90
CA PRO A 484 17.19 -26.61 31.22
C PRO A 484 17.57 -28.09 31.43
N GLY A 485 17.74 -28.85 30.35
CA GLY A 485 18.29 -30.20 30.45
C GLY A 485 17.95 -31.17 29.32
N GLN A 486 18.58 -31.00 28.15
CA GLN A 486 19.04 -32.14 27.32
C GLN A 486 19.94 -31.63 26.17
N ILE A 487 21.14 -31.16 26.52
CA ILE A 487 22.26 -31.12 25.56
C ILE A 487 22.74 -32.56 25.42
N SER A 488 22.19 -33.29 24.46
CA SER A 488 22.71 -34.60 24.05
C SER A 488 24.05 -34.38 23.33
N SER A 489 25.14 -34.77 23.99
CA SER A 489 26.50 -34.84 23.41
C SER A 489 26.51 -35.55 22.04
N PRO A 490 27.32 -35.10 21.07
CA PRO A 490 27.66 -35.94 19.93
C PRO A 490 28.52 -37.13 20.38
N ALA A 491 28.20 -38.30 19.81
CA ALA A 491 28.74 -39.63 20.08
C ALA A 491 30.27 -39.77 19.81
N PRO A 492 30.92 -40.87 20.25
CA PRO A 492 32.36 -40.95 20.43
C PRO A 492 33.13 -41.10 19.11
N THR A 493 34.32 -40.51 19.08
CA THR A 493 35.30 -40.65 18.01
C THR A 493 35.82 -42.10 17.96
N LEU A 494 35.43 -42.84 16.92
CA LEU A 494 36.18 -44.02 16.46
C LEU A 494 37.54 -43.56 15.93
N ARG A 495 38.59 -43.69 16.74
CA ARG A 495 39.97 -43.70 16.25
C ARG A 495 40.37 -45.13 15.91
N SER A 496 40.45 -45.41 14.62
CA SER A 496 41.26 -46.48 14.05
C SER A 496 42.74 -46.19 14.32
N GLY A 497 43.42 -47.04 15.09
CA GLY A 497 44.88 -47.07 15.15
C GLY A 497 45.46 -47.90 14.00
N PRO A 498 46.65 -47.57 13.46
CA PRO A 498 47.36 -48.45 12.54
C PRO A 498 48.36 -49.36 13.29
N ALA A 499 48.44 -50.61 12.80
CA ALA A 499 49.41 -51.69 13.05
C ALA A 499 49.42 -52.37 14.43
#